data_AF-A0A9E0UP37-F1
#
_entry.id   AF-A0A9E0UP37-F1
#
_cell.length_a   1.000
_cell.length_b   1.000
_cell.length_c   1.000
_cell.angle_alpha   90.00
_cell.angle_beta   90.00
_cell.angle_gamma   90.00
#
_symmetry.space_group_name_H-M   'P 1'
#
loop_
_entity.id
_entity.type
_entity.pdbx_description
1 polymer ?
#
loop_
_entity_poly.entity_id
_entity_poly.type
_entity_poly.pdbx_seq_one_letter_code
_entity_poly.pdbx_strand_id
1 'polypeptide(L)'
;DWIWFIERPLKVLAKIKFSHEIIGLAALLILVVNLPQEEMKMCAISGISGILLFLVIDTVAHRLEKRHHNTSSAVALTGKAGLMAFLYLELIDASFSLDGVLGAFAFTKDVVVIVVGLGIGAMFVRSITLALVEHKTLDKFRFLTNGAYWAIGALSVIMLHSAIEEVPEAVAASLSIVFILLSIISSLLYNKKQAKSAAK
;
A
#
# COMPACT_ATOMS: atom_id res chain seq x y z
N ASP A 1 7.16 -7.05 -16.34
CA ASP A 1 8.15 -6.16 -15.74
C ASP A 1 8.09 -4.83 -16.43
N TRP A 2 7.75 -3.77 -15.70
CA TRP A 2 7.56 -2.44 -16.27
C TRP A 2 8.90 -1.70 -16.30
N ILE A 3 9.73 -1.85 -15.26
CA ILE A 3 11.09 -1.31 -15.18
C ILE A 3 12.07 -2.47 -14.93
N TRP A 4 12.57 -3.08 -16.02
CA TRP A 4 13.35 -4.32 -15.92
C TRP A 4 14.65 -4.18 -15.11
N PHE A 5 15.24 -2.98 -15.07
CA PHE A 5 16.51 -2.71 -14.40
C PHE A 5 16.40 -2.77 -12.88
N ILE A 6 15.28 -2.31 -12.31
CA ILE A 6 15.09 -2.27 -10.85
C ILE A 6 14.33 -3.51 -10.36
N GLU A 7 13.39 -4.03 -11.16
CA GLU A 7 12.57 -5.18 -10.73
C GLU A 7 13.36 -6.50 -10.66
N ARG A 8 14.38 -6.69 -11.51
CA ARG A 8 15.21 -7.92 -11.49
C ARG A 8 16.02 -8.10 -10.20
N PRO A 9 16.79 -7.11 -9.70
CA PRO A 9 17.48 -7.26 -8.42
C PRO A 9 16.50 -7.36 -7.23
N LEU A 10 15.39 -6.62 -7.26
CA LEU A 10 14.35 -6.70 -6.22
C LEU A 10 13.76 -8.11 -6.08
N LYS A 11 13.50 -8.78 -7.21
CA LYS A 11 12.98 -10.16 -7.22
C LYS A 11 13.95 -11.18 -6.63
N VAL A 12 15.26 -10.92 -6.64
CA VAL A 12 16.25 -11.78 -6.00
C VAL A 12 16.22 -11.54 -4.48
N LEU A 13 16.14 -10.28 -4.06
CA LEU A 13 16.07 -9.91 -2.64
C LEU A 13 14.77 -10.41 -1.97
N ALA A 14 13.65 -10.39 -2.71
CA ALA A 14 12.35 -10.88 -2.25
C ALA A 14 12.30 -12.40 -1.99
N LYS A 15 13.22 -13.18 -2.57
CA LYS A 15 13.28 -14.64 -2.35
C LYS A 15 13.91 -15.03 -1.00
N ILE A 16 14.53 -14.09 -0.31
CA ILE A 16 15.09 -14.32 1.03
C ILE A 16 13.93 -14.36 2.02
N LYS A 17 13.93 -15.37 2.90
CA LYS A 17 12.95 -15.49 3.98
C LYS A 17 13.08 -14.26 4.90
N PHE A 18 11.95 -13.65 5.26
CA PHE A 18 11.87 -12.42 6.05
C PHE A 18 12.45 -11.16 5.37
N SER A 19 12.41 -11.09 4.04
CA SER A 19 12.96 -9.96 3.29
C SER A 19 12.29 -8.62 3.65
N HIS A 20 10.96 -8.59 3.80
CA HIS A 20 10.22 -7.37 4.09
C HIS A 20 10.44 -6.82 5.51
N GLU A 21 10.61 -7.65 6.53
CA GLU A 21 10.90 -7.20 7.90
C GLU A 21 12.31 -6.63 7.99
N ILE A 22 13.28 -7.26 7.32
CA ILE A 22 14.66 -6.77 7.27
C ILE A 22 14.71 -5.40 6.58
N ILE A 23 14.01 -5.24 5.46
CA ILE A 23 13.94 -3.95 4.75
C ILE A 23 13.28 -2.87 5.62
N GLY A 24 12.16 -3.19 6.28
CA GLY A 24 11.48 -2.24 7.17
C GLY A 24 12.35 -1.82 8.35
N LEU A 25 13.07 -2.77 8.96
CA LEU A 25 13.95 -2.50 10.09
C LEU A 25 15.19 -1.70 9.66
N ALA A 26 15.75 -1.99 8.48
CA ALA A 26 16.83 -1.20 7.90
C ALA A 26 16.39 0.24 7.59
N ALA A 27 15.19 0.42 7.02
CA ALA A 27 14.62 1.74 6.76
C ALA A 27 14.41 2.54 8.05
N LEU A 28 13.90 1.90 9.12
CA LEU A 28 13.76 2.53 10.43
C LEU A 28 15.10 2.94 11.02
N LEU A 29 16.13 2.09 10.92
CA LEU A 29 17.47 2.42 11.40
C LEU A 29 18.05 3.62 10.66
N ILE A 30 17.92 3.66 9.32
CA ILE A 30 18.35 4.79 8.51
C ILE A 30 17.62 6.06 8.96
N LEU A 31 16.31 5.99 9.16
CA LEU A 31 15.53 7.13 9.62
C LEU A 31 16.01 7.65 10.98
N VAL A 32 16.13 6.77 11.97
CA VAL A 32 16.53 7.14 13.33
C VAL A 32 17.92 7.78 13.37
N VAL A 33 18.87 7.30 12.56
CA VAL A 33 20.23 7.87 12.50
C VAL A 33 20.25 9.27 11.88
N ASN A 34 19.30 9.60 11.00
CA ASN A 34 19.20 10.90 10.35
C ASN A 34 18.33 11.91 11.13
N LEU A 35 17.67 11.49 12.22
CA LEU A 35 16.81 12.36 13.04
C LEU A 35 17.61 13.12 14.11
N PRO A 36 17.14 14.32 14.52
CA PRO A 36 17.67 15.02 15.69
C PRO A 36 17.55 14.19 16.98
N GLN A 37 18.52 14.31 17.88
CA GLN A 37 18.63 13.50 19.12
C GLN A 37 17.38 13.53 20.01
N GLU A 38 16.59 14.60 19.95
CA GLU A 38 15.38 14.77 20.76
C GLU A 38 14.23 13.85 20.31
N GLU A 39 14.10 13.60 19.01
CA GLU A 39 12.99 12.83 18.42
C GLU A 39 13.32 11.35 18.24
N MET A 40 14.61 10.99 18.23
CA MET A 40 15.10 9.62 18.01
C MET A 40 14.38 8.58 18.88
N LYS A 41 14.19 8.87 20.18
CA LYS A 41 13.59 7.92 21.12
C LYS A 41 12.12 7.66 20.82
N MET A 42 11.36 8.71 20.56
CA MET A 42 9.93 8.57 20.23
C MET A 42 9.76 7.87 18.90
N CYS A 43 10.52 8.27 17.88
CA CYS A 43 10.50 7.64 16.55
C CYS A 43 10.87 6.15 16.63
N ALA A 44 11.93 5.80 17.36
CA ALA A 44 12.35 4.41 17.51
C ALA A 44 11.32 3.54 18.22
N ILE A 45 10.72 4.01 19.32
CA ILE A 45 9.69 3.25 20.06
C ILE A 45 8.46 3.05 19.16
N SER A 46 7.97 4.10 18.51
CA SER A 46 6.83 4.03 17.60
C SER A 46 7.10 3.10 16.42
N GLY A 47 8.25 3.24 15.75
CA GLY A 47 8.64 2.41 14.62
C GLY A 47 8.81 0.93 14.99
N ILE A 48 9.46 0.63 16.11
CA ILE A 48 9.59 -0.76 16.61
C ILE A 48 8.23 -1.33 16.96
N SER A 49 7.35 -0.55 17.60
CA SER A 49 5.99 -1.01 17.93
C SER A 49 5.16 -1.33 16.68
N GLY A 50 5.30 -0.55 15.61
CA GLY A 50 4.65 -0.79 14.33
C GLY A 50 5.15 -2.07 13.64
N ILE A 51 6.46 -2.28 13.61
CA ILE A 51 7.06 -3.52 13.07
C ILE A 51 6.63 -4.74 13.91
N LEU A 52 6.57 -4.59 15.23
CA LEU A 52 6.11 -5.65 16.12
C LEU A 52 4.65 -6.01 15.86
N LEU A 53 3.77 -5.01 15.71
CA LEU A 53 2.36 -5.21 15.37
C LEU A 53 2.22 -5.94 14.02
N PHE A 54 2.98 -5.52 13.01
CA PHE A 54 3.04 -6.18 11.71
C PHE A 54 3.41 -7.66 11.84
N LEU A 55 4.47 -7.97 12.58
CA LEU A 55 4.95 -9.35 12.78
C LEU A 55 3.91 -10.22 13.50
N VAL A 56 3.18 -9.66 14.47
CA VAL A 56 2.08 -10.36 15.17
C VAL A 56 0.98 -10.73 14.18
N ILE A 57 0.54 -9.79 13.35
CA ILE A 57 -0.52 -10.01 12.36
C ILE A 57 -0.08 -11.05 11.32
N ASP A 58 1.12 -10.90 10.76
CA ASP A 58 1.68 -11.84 9.79
C ASP A 58 1.80 -13.26 10.38
N THR A 59 2.32 -13.38 11.59
CA THR A 59 2.44 -14.67 12.28
C THR A 59 1.09 -15.32 12.53
N VAL A 60 0.07 -14.53 12.92
CA VAL A 60 -1.30 -15.03 13.12
C VAL A 60 -1.89 -15.50 11.80
N ALA A 61 -1.73 -14.73 10.72
CA ALA A 61 -2.18 -15.09 9.38
C ALA A 61 -1.53 -16.39 8.89
N HIS A 62 -0.19 -16.50 8.96
CA HIS A 62 0.55 -17.69 8.55
C HIS A 62 0.21 -18.90 9.44
N ARG A 63 -0.02 -18.73 10.75
CA ARG A 63 -0.45 -19.84 11.62
C ARG A 63 -1.83 -20.35 11.24
N LEU A 64 -2.73 -19.46 10.83
CA LEU A 64 -4.04 -19.85 10.35
C LEU A 64 -3.90 -20.61 9.03
N GLU A 65 -3.14 -20.09 8.07
CA GLU A 65 -2.81 -20.76 6.79
C GLU A 65 -2.22 -22.17 7.00
N LYS A 66 -1.28 -22.32 7.93
CA LYS A 66 -0.68 -23.63 8.22
C LYS A 66 -1.68 -24.62 8.86
N ARG A 67 -2.61 -24.15 9.69
CA ARG A 67 -3.71 -25.00 10.21
C ARG A 67 -4.71 -25.38 9.11
N HIS A 68 -4.87 -24.53 8.09
CA HIS A 68 -5.72 -24.80 6.92
C HIS A 68 -5.21 -26.00 6.10
N HIS A 69 -3.89 -26.21 5.99
CA HIS A 69 -3.34 -27.38 5.28
C HIS A 69 -3.53 -28.72 6.02
N ASN A 70 -3.81 -28.73 7.32
CA ASN A 70 -3.87 -29.95 8.15
C ASN A 70 -5.29 -30.40 8.53
N THR A 71 -6.35 -29.69 8.14
CA THR A 71 -7.74 -30.00 8.59
C THR A 71 -8.65 -30.28 7.39
N SER A 72 -9.20 -31.50 7.28
CA SER A 72 -9.99 -31.97 6.13
C SER A 72 -11.43 -31.42 6.01
N SER A 73 -11.88 -30.47 6.83
CA SER A 73 -13.28 -29.99 6.84
C SER A 73 -13.49 -28.72 5.99
N ALA A 74 -13.94 -28.88 4.73
CA ALA A 74 -14.02 -27.81 3.71
C ALA A 74 -14.83 -26.55 4.11
N VAL A 75 -15.75 -26.64 5.07
CA VAL A 75 -16.64 -25.52 5.43
C VAL A 75 -16.05 -24.62 6.54
N ALA A 76 -15.40 -25.20 7.56
CA ALA A 76 -14.64 -24.41 8.54
C ALA A 76 -13.32 -23.85 7.95
N LEU A 77 -12.88 -24.44 6.83
CA LEU A 77 -11.68 -24.09 6.06
C LEU A 77 -11.77 -22.70 5.43
N THR A 78 -12.92 -22.29 4.88
CA THR A 78 -13.07 -21.00 4.18
C THR A 78 -13.35 -19.84 5.15
N GLY A 79 -14.09 -20.09 6.24
CA GLY A 79 -14.52 -19.03 7.16
C GLY A 79 -13.37 -18.34 7.91
N LYS A 80 -12.39 -19.11 8.42
CA LYS A 80 -11.27 -18.53 9.19
C LYS A 80 -10.24 -17.80 8.33
N ALA A 81 -9.95 -18.32 7.13
CA ALA A 81 -9.08 -17.66 6.17
C ALA A 81 -9.73 -16.36 5.67
N GLY A 82 -11.03 -16.41 5.35
CA GLY A 82 -11.81 -15.22 4.99
C GLY A 82 -11.87 -14.19 6.10
N LEU A 83 -12.03 -14.61 7.36
CA LEU A 83 -12.02 -13.70 8.51
C LEU A 83 -10.66 -13.02 8.70
N MET A 84 -9.54 -13.71 8.50
CA MET A 84 -8.22 -13.08 8.60
C MET A 84 -7.94 -12.13 7.44
N ALA A 85 -8.29 -12.51 6.21
CA ALA A 85 -8.19 -11.62 5.07
C ALA A 85 -9.05 -10.36 5.28
N PHE A 86 -10.26 -10.53 5.84
CA PHE A 86 -11.14 -9.42 6.19
C PHE A 86 -10.50 -8.50 7.25
N LEU A 87 -10.04 -9.05 8.38
CA LEU A 87 -9.37 -8.25 9.42
C LEU A 87 -8.11 -7.55 8.90
N TYR A 88 -7.33 -8.20 8.03
CA TYR A 88 -6.15 -7.60 7.42
C TYR A 88 -6.50 -6.42 6.51
N LEU A 89 -7.53 -6.56 5.68
CA LEU A 89 -7.99 -5.50 4.79
C LEU A 89 -8.60 -4.32 5.58
N GLU A 90 -9.43 -4.60 6.58
CA GLU A 90 -10.01 -3.59 7.47
C GLU A 90 -8.93 -2.86 8.27
N LEU A 91 -7.85 -3.54 8.68
CA LEU A 91 -6.75 -2.88 9.37
C LEU A 91 -5.98 -1.92 8.45
N ILE A 92 -5.72 -2.33 7.20
CA ILE A 92 -5.10 -1.45 6.21
C ILE A 92 -6.00 -0.25 5.94
N ASP A 93 -7.30 -0.46 5.75
CA ASP A 93 -8.27 0.62 5.52
C ASP A 93 -8.38 1.54 6.74
N ALA A 94 -8.40 0.99 7.96
CA ALA A 94 -8.38 1.75 9.20
C ALA A 94 -7.11 2.59 9.33
N SER A 95 -5.94 2.05 8.99
CA SER A 95 -4.67 2.78 9.03
C SER A 95 -4.64 3.95 8.04
N PHE A 96 -5.14 3.74 6.81
CA PHE A 96 -5.25 4.81 5.83
C PHE A 96 -6.35 5.82 6.19
N SER A 97 -7.44 5.40 6.82
CA SER A 97 -8.49 6.30 7.30
C SER A 97 -8.02 7.18 8.47
N LEU A 98 -7.17 6.64 9.35
CA LEU A 98 -6.60 7.36 10.49
C LEU A 98 -5.68 8.48 9.99
N ASP A 99 -4.85 8.20 8.98
CA ASP A 99 -4.03 9.21 8.31
C ASP A 99 -4.89 10.30 7.65
N GLY A 100 -6.00 9.92 7.00
CA GLY A 100 -6.96 10.87 6.42
C GLY A 100 -7.63 11.79 7.45
N VAL A 101 -7.95 11.29 8.65
CA VAL A 101 -8.50 12.10 9.74
C VAL A 101 -7.45 13.04 10.32
N LEU A 102 -6.21 12.55 10.53
CA LEU A 102 -5.09 13.37 11.01
C LEU A 102 -4.74 14.49 10.03
N GLY A 103 -4.72 14.22 8.72
CA GLY A 103 -4.54 15.23 7.69
C GLY A 103 -5.68 16.25 7.65
N ALA A 104 -6.93 15.83 7.86
CA ALA A 104 -8.07 16.75 7.92
C ALA A 104 -7.98 17.73 9.11
N PHE A 105 -7.39 17.31 10.23
CA PHE A 105 -7.13 18.17 11.38
C PHE A 105 -6.10 19.29 11.11
N ALA A 106 -5.25 19.14 10.08
CA ALA A 106 -4.36 20.21 9.65
C ALA A 106 -5.12 21.39 9.04
N PHE A 107 -6.30 21.16 8.46
CA PHE A 107 -7.13 22.19 7.83
C PHE A 107 -8.20 22.76 8.75
N THR A 108 -8.86 21.92 9.57
CA THR A 108 -9.94 22.37 10.45
C THR A 108 -10.01 21.54 11.72
N LYS A 109 -10.44 22.15 12.82
CA LYS A 109 -10.70 21.47 14.11
C LYS A 109 -12.16 21.08 14.28
N ASP A 110 -13.03 21.46 13.33
CA ASP A 110 -14.43 21.11 13.37
C ASP A 110 -14.63 19.64 12.97
N VAL A 111 -14.85 18.80 13.99
CA VAL A 111 -15.06 17.36 13.84
C VAL A 111 -16.25 17.07 12.93
N VAL A 112 -17.28 17.91 12.91
CA VAL A 112 -18.46 17.70 12.06
C VAL A 112 -18.08 17.83 10.59
N VAL A 113 -17.28 18.84 10.23
CA VAL A 113 -16.80 19.04 8.86
C VAL A 113 -15.90 17.89 8.41
N ILE A 114 -15.02 17.40 9.30
CA ILE A 114 -14.15 16.25 9.02
C ILE A 114 -14.99 15.00 8.74
N VAL A 115 -15.94 14.67 9.61
CA VAL A 115 -16.79 13.47 9.46
C VAL A 115 -17.61 13.53 8.18
N VAL A 116 -18.18 14.69 7.85
CA VAL A 116 -18.93 14.87 6.59
C VAL A 116 -18.01 14.72 5.38
N GLY A 117 -16.83 15.35 5.41
CA GLY A 117 -15.85 15.28 4.32
C GLY A 117 -15.33 13.86 4.07
N LEU A 118 -14.89 13.17 5.13
CA LEU A 118 -14.48 11.77 5.04
C LEU A 118 -15.63 10.85 4.65
N GLY A 119 -16.84 11.08 5.15
CA GLY A 119 -18.02 10.30 4.78
C GLY A 119 -18.35 10.40 3.28
N ILE A 120 -18.28 11.60 2.71
CA ILE A 120 -18.44 11.82 1.26
C ILE A 120 -17.28 11.15 0.50
N GLY A 121 -16.04 11.33 0.96
CA GLY A 121 -14.86 10.72 0.36
C GLY A 121 -14.92 9.19 0.31
N ALA A 122 -15.31 8.55 1.42
CA ALA A 122 -15.48 7.10 1.51
C ALA A 122 -16.54 6.58 0.54
N MET A 123 -17.68 7.28 0.41
CA MET A 123 -18.72 6.93 -0.57
C MET A 123 -18.23 7.10 -2.01
N PHE A 124 -17.43 8.13 -2.28
CA PHE A 124 -16.86 8.37 -3.61
C PHE A 124 -15.85 7.28 -4.01
N VAL A 125 -14.89 6.95 -3.13
CA VAL A 125 -13.90 5.89 -3.35
C VAL A 125 -14.62 4.55 -3.55
N ARG A 126 -15.64 4.24 -2.74
CA ARG A 126 -16.47 3.04 -2.88
C ARG A 126 -17.20 3.00 -4.23
N SER A 127 -17.79 4.12 -4.66
CA SER A 127 -18.48 4.16 -5.96
C SER A 127 -17.53 3.92 -7.12
N ILE A 128 -16.30 4.46 -7.05
CA ILE A 128 -15.26 4.24 -8.06
C ILE A 128 -14.83 2.77 -8.09
N THR A 129 -14.57 2.15 -6.94
CA THR A 129 -14.14 0.76 -6.90
C THR A 129 -15.23 -0.18 -7.41
N LEU A 130 -16.49 0.03 -7.04
CA LEU A 130 -17.62 -0.73 -7.56
C LEU A 130 -17.74 -0.60 -9.08
N ALA A 131 -17.68 0.62 -9.62
CA ALA A 131 -17.76 0.85 -11.07
C ALA A 131 -16.59 0.19 -11.83
N LEU A 132 -15.36 0.28 -11.31
CA LEU A 132 -14.18 -0.35 -11.90
C LEU A 132 -14.26 -1.88 -11.92
N VAL A 133 -14.82 -2.48 -10.86
CA VAL A 133 -15.05 -3.93 -10.76
C VAL A 133 -16.13 -4.37 -11.74
N GLU A 134 -17.26 -3.67 -11.77
CA GLU A 134 -18.40 -4.00 -12.65
C GLU A 134 -18.02 -3.93 -14.13
N HIS A 135 -17.23 -2.93 -14.54
CA HIS A 135 -16.80 -2.76 -15.92
C HIS A 135 -15.58 -3.61 -16.33
N LYS A 136 -15.02 -4.43 -15.43
CA LYS A 136 -13.80 -5.24 -15.64
C LYS A 136 -12.66 -4.44 -16.32
N THR A 137 -12.55 -3.16 -15.99
CA THR A 137 -11.58 -2.27 -16.65
C THR A 137 -10.15 -2.56 -16.20
N LEU A 138 -9.97 -3.18 -15.03
CA LEU A 138 -8.66 -3.52 -14.47
C LEU A 138 -7.91 -4.56 -15.34
N ASP A 139 -8.61 -5.57 -15.88
CA ASP A 139 -8.01 -6.61 -16.72
C ASP A 139 -7.53 -6.08 -18.08
N LYS A 140 -8.06 -4.92 -18.52
CA LYS A 140 -7.66 -4.28 -19.78
C LYS A 140 -6.31 -3.58 -19.69
N PHE A 141 -5.81 -3.31 -18.47
CA PHE A 141 -4.58 -2.54 -18.25
C PHE A 141 -3.43 -3.38 -17.67
N ARG A 142 -2.66 -4.03 -18.55
CA ARG A 142 -1.54 -4.92 -18.18
C ARG A 142 -0.49 -4.30 -17.24
N PHE A 143 -0.21 -3.01 -17.38
CA PHE A 143 0.84 -2.34 -16.60
C PHE A 143 0.31 -1.66 -15.33
N LEU A 144 -1.01 -1.53 -15.16
CA LEU A 144 -1.63 -0.78 -14.07
C LEU A 144 -1.18 -1.27 -12.69
N THR A 145 -1.15 -2.58 -12.49
CA THR A 145 -0.69 -3.20 -11.24
C THR A 145 0.76 -2.87 -10.90
N ASN A 146 1.65 -2.89 -11.90
CA ASN A 146 3.06 -2.54 -11.67
C ASN A 146 3.21 -1.05 -11.34
N GLY A 147 2.48 -0.20 -12.06
CA GLY A 147 2.44 1.25 -11.77
C GLY A 147 1.94 1.55 -10.36
N ALA A 148 0.93 0.83 -9.89
CA ALA A 148 0.42 0.97 -8.53
C ALA A 148 1.46 0.59 -7.47
N TYR A 149 2.21 -0.52 -7.65
CA TYR A 149 3.29 -0.88 -6.72
C TYR A 149 4.41 0.16 -6.69
N TRP A 150 4.77 0.73 -7.84
CA TRP A 150 5.74 1.83 -7.90
C TRP A 150 5.24 3.11 -7.25
N ALA A 151 3.95 3.43 -7.38
CA ALA A 151 3.33 4.58 -6.72
C ALA A 151 3.35 4.44 -5.19
N ILE A 152 3.04 3.25 -4.66
CA ILE A 152 3.11 2.96 -3.21
C ILE A 152 4.56 3.03 -2.72
N GLY A 153 5.51 2.45 -3.47
CA GLY A 153 6.93 2.51 -3.12
C GLY A 153 7.46 3.95 -3.09
N ALA A 154 7.14 4.76 -4.10
CA ALA A 154 7.51 6.17 -4.14
C ALA A 154 6.90 6.95 -2.97
N LEU A 155 5.63 6.69 -2.65
CA LEU A 155 4.95 7.29 -1.52
C LEU A 155 5.64 6.93 -0.19
N SER A 156 5.98 5.66 0.02
CA SER A 156 6.67 5.23 1.25
C SER A 156 8.02 5.91 1.45
N VAL A 157 8.78 6.14 0.37
CA VAL A 157 10.08 6.83 0.45
C VAL A 157 9.89 8.31 0.79
N ILE A 158 8.90 8.97 0.18
CA ILE A 158 8.60 10.37 0.49
C ILE A 158 8.10 10.51 1.93
N MET A 159 7.24 9.60 2.40
CA MET A 159 6.75 9.61 3.78
C MET A 159 7.88 9.38 4.79
N LEU A 160 8.84 8.49 4.49
CA LEU A 160 10.05 8.33 5.30
C LEU A 160 10.90 9.60 5.31
N HIS A 161 11.06 10.26 4.16
CA HIS A 161 11.82 11.51 4.07
C HIS A 161 11.11 12.67 4.79
N SER A 162 9.78 12.69 4.76
CA SER A 162 8.95 13.71 5.41
C SER A 162 9.08 13.72 6.94
N ALA A 163 9.64 12.66 7.53
CA ALA A 163 9.95 12.61 8.95
C ALA A 163 11.25 13.35 9.31
N ILE A 164 12.07 13.74 8.32
CA ILE A 164 13.32 14.50 8.51
C ILE A 164 13.10 15.97 8.14
N GLU A 165 12.47 16.22 6.99
CA GLU A 165 12.18 17.56 6.47
C GLU A 165 10.70 17.65 6.10
N GLU A 166 10.07 18.81 6.29
CA GLU A 166 8.68 19.01 5.89
C GLU A 166 8.55 18.94 4.37
N VAL A 167 8.03 17.82 3.86
CA VAL A 167 7.70 17.67 2.45
C VAL A 167 6.21 17.98 2.26
N PRO A 168 5.84 18.91 1.38
CA PRO A 168 4.43 19.17 1.12
C PRO A 168 3.72 17.92 0.60
N GLU A 169 2.61 17.53 1.23
CA GLU A 169 1.81 16.37 0.85
C GLU A 169 1.38 16.42 -0.62
N ALA A 170 1.15 17.62 -1.15
CA ALA A 170 0.83 17.83 -2.56
C ALA A 170 1.91 17.27 -3.50
N VAL A 171 3.19 17.37 -3.12
CA VAL A 171 4.31 16.82 -3.90
C VAL A 171 4.26 15.29 -3.87
N ALA A 172 4.07 14.70 -2.69
CA ALA A 172 3.92 13.25 -2.53
C ALA A 172 2.77 12.70 -3.38
N ALA A 173 1.59 13.33 -3.27
CA ALA A 173 0.39 12.96 -4.02
C ALA A 173 0.59 13.10 -5.53
N SER A 174 1.21 14.19 -5.98
CA SER A 174 1.47 14.42 -7.41
C SER A 174 2.38 13.36 -8.01
N LEU A 175 3.41 12.92 -7.28
CA LEU A 175 4.32 11.88 -7.76
C LEU A 175 3.59 10.54 -7.93
N SER A 176 2.77 10.14 -6.95
CA SER A 176 1.96 8.92 -7.05
C SER A 176 0.98 8.97 -8.23
N ILE A 177 0.33 10.12 -8.45
CA ILE A 177 -0.56 10.34 -9.61
C ILE A 177 0.22 10.18 -10.92
N VAL A 178 1.42 10.74 -11.03
CA VAL A 178 2.27 10.61 -12.22
C VAL A 178 2.59 9.15 -12.52
N PHE A 179 2.97 8.35 -11.53
CA PHE A 179 3.23 6.92 -11.73
C PHE A 179 1.99 6.14 -12.22
N ILE A 180 0.82 6.44 -11.66
CA ILE A 180 -0.45 5.82 -12.06
C ILE A 180 -0.80 6.21 -13.51
N LEU A 181 -0.73 7.50 -13.85
CA LEU A 181 -1.03 8.00 -15.19
C LEU A 181 -0.07 7.44 -16.24
N LEU A 182 1.24 7.43 -15.96
CA LEU A 182 2.24 6.84 -16.85
C LEU A 182 1.98 5.35 -17.10
N SER A 183 1.54 4.63 -16.08
CA SER A 183 1.18 3.23 -16.21
C SER A 183 -0.05 3.01 -17.10
N ILE A 184 -1.10 3.83 -16.94
CA ILE A 184 -2.28 3.81 -17.80
C ILE A 184 -1.91 4.12 -19.25
N ILE A 185 -1.13 5.18 -19.48
CA ILE A 185 -0.68 5.58 -20.82
C ILE A 185 0.15 4.46 -21.47
N SER A 186 1.13 3.91 -20.74
CA SER A 186 1.94 2.78 -21.20
C SER A 186 1.07 1.59 -21.61
N SER A 187 0.04 1.30 -20.82
CA SER A 187 -0.88 0.21 -21.12
C SER A 187 -1.78 0.49 -22.33
N LEU A 188 -2.25 1.73 -22.53
CA LEU A 188 -3.00 2.14 -23.72
C LEU A 188 -2.14 2.04 -24.98
N LEU A 189 -0.89 2.50 -24.91
CA LEU A 189 0.06 2.44 -26.02
C LEU A 189 0.38 0.99 -26.41
N TYR A 190 0.54 0.10 -25.42
CA TYR A 190 0.76 -1.32 -25.66
C TYR A 190 -0.46 -2.00 -26.32
N ASN A 191 -1.67 -1.70 -25.85
CA ASN A 191 -2.90 -2.23 -26.44
C ASN A 191 -3.09 -1.73 -27.88
N LYS A 192 -2.76 -0.46 -28.17
CA LYS A 192 -2.77 0.09 -29.54
C LYS A 192 -1.73 -0.57 -30.46
N LYS A 193 -0.51 -0.84 -29.95
CA LYS A 193 0.53 -1.54 -30.72
C LYS A 193 0.14 -2.98 -31.04
N GLN A 194 -0.47 -3.69 -30.09
CA GLN A 194 -0.97 -5.05 -30.33
C GLN A 194 -2.11 -5.08 -31.34
N ALA A 195 -3.10 -4.18 -31.24
CA ALA A 195 -4.20 -4.08 -32.20
C ALA A 195 -3.70 -3.79 -33.64
N LYS A 196 -2.66 -2.96 -33.78
CA LYS A 196 -2.05 -2.63 -35.07
C LYS A 196 -1.22 -3.78 -35.66
N SER A 197 -0.67 -4.65 -34.82
CA SER A 197 0.08 -5.84 -35.24
C SER A 197 -0.81 -7.05 -35.52
N ALA A 198 -2.03 -7.09 -34.98
CA ALA A 198 -3.04 -8.11 -35.29
C ALA A 198 -3.85 -7.80 -36.56
N ALA A 199 -3.83 -6.55 -37.02
CA ALA A 199 -4.48 -6.09 -38.25
C ALA A 199 -3.55 -6.16 -39.48
N LYS A 200 -2.32 -6.67 -39.33
CA LYS A 200 -1.32 -6.83 -40.39
C LYS A 200 -1.03 -8.32 -40.57
#